data_AF-A0A661BWV3-F1
#
_entry.id   AF-A0A661BWV3-F1
#
_cell.length_a   1.000
_cell.length_b   1.000
_cell.length_c   1.000
_cell.angle_alpha   90.00
_cell.angle_beta   90.00
_cell.angle_gamma   90.00
#
_symmetry.space_group_name_H-M   'P 1'
#
loop_
_entity.id
_entity.type
_entity.pdbx_description
1 polymer ?
#
loop_
_entity_poly.entity_id
_entity_poly.type
_entity_poly.pdbx_seq_one_letter_code
_entity_poly.pdbx_strand_id
1 'polypeptide(L)'
;MRFDKVLIIIDAQLKAETLQQYLPCSANIIGRTLADIADEYEKKNKTGYYPAIDFFKTLDAVDPDLITSAEQVSWLVSKLAREIVQSKLRPIFSSVTLQSIQTLAFSLPKVRPNKSDAVEQLSKHYTPDTVKMELVLTMMRRDREVDDDRAEPYARKMMFRWLESAFELVTITSSRAL
;
A
#
# COMPACT_ATOMS: atom_id res chain seq x y z
N MET A 1 -3.09 30.04 18.89
CA MET A 1 -3.43 29.26 17.68
C MET A 1 -2.63 27.99 17.78
N ARG A 2 -3.29 26.84 17.81
CA ARG A 2 -2.63 25.55 18.11
C ARG A 2 -2.52 24.70 16.85
N PHE A 3 -1.38 24.02 16.73
CA PHE A 3 -1.15 23.04 15.68
C PHE A 3 -1.09 21.65 16.30
N ASP A 4 -2.10 20.83 16.00
CA ASP A 4 -2.09 19.43 16.39
C ASP A 4 -1.52 18.59 15.26
N LYS A 5 -0.71 17.59 15.62
CA LYS A 5 -0.13 16.66 14.67
C LYS A 5 -0.70 15.26 14.92
N VAL A 6 -0.97 14.55 13.84
CA VAL A 6 -1.46 13.18 13.89
C VAL A 6 -0.62 12.34 12.94
N LEU A 7 -0.03 11.26 13.45
CA LEU A 7 0.56 10.23 12.63
C LEU A 7 -0.55 9.25 12.22
N ILE A 8 -0.66 8.99 10.92
CA ILE A 8 -1.60 8.00 10.39
C ILE A 8 -0.87 7.06 9.43
N ILE A 9 -1.13 5.77 9.57
CA ILE A 9 -0.65 4.71 8.69
C ILE A 9 -1.85 4.18 7.91
N ILE A 10 -1.72 4.16 6.59
CA ILE A 10 -2.75 3.65 5.68
C ILE A 10 -2.19 2.62 4.73
N ASP A 11 -3.04 1.67 4.35
CA ASP A 11 -2.87 0.84 3.17
C ASP A 11 -3.85 1.35 2.11
N ALA A 12 -3.35 1.66 0.91
CA ALA A 12 -4.16 2.21 -0.18
C ALA A 12 -3.90 1.45 -1.48
N GLN A 13 -4.97 0.90 -2.06
CA GLN A 13 -4.97 0.19 -3.32
C GLN A 13 -5.40 1.13 -4.45
N LEU A 14 -4.59 1.27 -5.49
CA LEU A 14 -4.96 2.06 -6.66
C LEU A 14 -6.06 1.36 -7.47
N LYS A 15 -6.92 2.16 -8.09
CA LYS A 15 -7.91 1.64 -9.04
C LYS A 15 -7.23 1.07 -10.27
N ALA A 16 -7.74 -0.06 -10.77
CA ALA A 16 -7.22 -0.69 -11.97
C ALA A 16 -7.22 0.27 -13.17
N GLU A 17 -8.28 1.06 -13.33
CA GLU A 17 -8.43 2.08 -14.39
C GLU A 17 -7.33 3.14 -14.33
N THR A 18 -6.89 3.53 -13.14
CA THR A 18 -5.79 4.50 -12.97
C THR A 18 -4.47 3.91 -13.45
N LEU A 19 -4.22 2.63 -13.16
CA LEU A 19 -2.99 1.96 -13.60
C LEU A 19 -2.97 1.69 -15.10
N GLN A 20 -4.11 1.34 -15.69
CA GLN A 20 -4.24 1.06 -17.13
C GLN A 20 -3.88 2.25 -18.03
N GLN A 21 -3.91 3.48 -17.52
CA GLN A 21 -3.48 4.67 -18.27
C GLN A 21 -1.97 4.72 -18.51
N TYR A 22 -1.19 3.99 -17.70
CA TYR A 22 0.27 4.05 -17.69
C TYR A 22 0.93 2.70 -17.98
N LEU A 23 0.20 1.60 -17.82
CA LEU A 23 0.71 0.25 -18.00
C LEU A 23 0.22 -0.38 -19.30
N PRO A 24 1.08 -1.09 -20.04
CA PRO A 24 0.69 -1.79 -21.26
C PRO A 24 -0.20 -3.01 -20.98
N CYS A 25 -0.20 -3.52 -19.74
CA CYS A 25 -0.99 -4.67 -19.30
C CYS A 25 -1.38 -4.56 -17.82
N SER A 26 -2.28 -5.43 -17.36
CA SER A 26 -2.76 -5.41 -15.97
C SER A 26 -1.68 -5.90 -14.99
N ALA A 27 -1.49 -5.15 -13.90
CA ALA A 27 -0.59 -5.52 -12.79
C ALA A 27 -0.93 -6.88 -12.16
N ASN A 28 -2.19 -7.32 -12.24
CA ASN A 28 -2.63 -8.63 -11.74
C ASN A 28 -1.94 -9.79 -12.47
N ILE A 29 -1.53 -9.59 -13.73
CA ILE A 29 -0.76 -10.61 -14.48
C ILE A 29 0.57 -10.87 -13.77
N ILE A 30 1.27 -9.82 -13.35
CA ILE A 30 2.53 -9.93 -12.58
C ILE A 30 2.28 -10.69 -11.28
N GLY A 31 1.23 -10.32 -10.53
CA GLY A 31 0.90 -10.97 -9.26
C GLY A 31 0.60 -12.45 -9.40
N ARG A 32 -0.16 -12.85 -10.43
CA ARG A 32 -0.46 -14.26 -10.74
C ARG A 32 0.79 -15.06 -11.11
N THR A 33 1.59 -14.56 -12.05
CA THR A 33 2.81 -15.25 -12.47
C THR A 33 3.76 -15.46 -11.29
N LEU A 34 3.94 -14.46 -10.43
CA LEU A 34 4.77 -14.58 -9.22
C LEU A 34 4.18 -15.58 -8.21
N ALA A 35 2.86 -15.63 -8.06
CA ALA A 35 2.20 -16.57 -7.16
C ALA A 35 2.36 -18.02 -7.64
N ASP A 36 2.26 -18.27 -8.94
CA ASP A 36 2.47 -19.60 -9.52
C ASP A 36 3.93 -20.07 -9.31
N ILE A 37 4.90 -19.18 -9.55
CA ILE A 37 6.32 -19.45 -9.28
C ILE A 37 6.56 -19.76 -7.79
N ALA A 38 5.97 -18.97 -6.90
CA ALA A 38 6.08 -19.15 -5.46
C ALA A 38 5.47 -20.48 -4.99
N ASP A 39 4.33 -20.86 -5.57
CA ASP A 39 3.63 -22.10 -5.25
C ASP A 39 4.38 -23.33 -5.74
N GLU A 40 4.95 -23.27 -6.95
CA GLU A 40 5.85 -24.31 -7.42
C GLU A 40 7.10 -24.44 -6.55
N TYR A 41 7.69 -23.32 -6.14
CA TYR A 41 8.86 -23.31 -5.28
C TYR A 41 8.56 -23.93 -3.92
N GLU A 42 7.42 -23.58 -3.30
CA GLU A 42 6.98 -24.13 -2.02
C GLU A 42 6.74 -25.64 -2.13
N LYS A 43 6.04 -26.11 -3.16
CA LYS A 43 5.80 -27.54 -3.39
C LYS A 43 7.09 -28.34 -3.54
N LYS A 44 8.10 -27.78 -4.22
CA LYS A 44 9.40 -28.42 -4.44
C LYS A 44 10.26 -28.44 -3.17
N ASN A 45 10.25 -27.36 -2.39
CA ASN A 45 11.19 -27.15 -1.28
C ASN A 45 10.58 -27.33 0.12
N LYS A 46 9.25 -27.45 0.22
CA LYS A 46 8.47 -27.62 1.46
C LYS A 46 8.83 -26.58 2.54
N THR A 47 8.92 -25.32 2.16
CA THR A 47 9.32 -24.23 3.06
C THR A 47 8.27 -23.91 4.11
N GLY A 48 6.99 -24.24 3.88
CA GLY A 48 5.88 -23.93 4.80
C GLY A 48 5.48 -22.45 4.83
N TYR A 49 6.06 -21.63 3.97
CA TYR A 49 5.73 -20.22 3.74
C TYR A 49 6.07 -19.80 2.31
N TYR A 50 5.40 -18.74 1.83
CA TYR A 50 5.74 -18.12 0.54
C TYR A 50 6.77 -17.00 0.72
N PRO A 51 7.80 -16.93 -0.14
CA PRO A 51 8.88 -15.94 -0.01
C PRO A 51 8.43 -14.51 -0.40
N ALA A 52 9.24 -13.49 -0.12
CA ALA A 52 9.01 -12.16 -0.68
C ALA A 52 9.48 -12.08 -2.14
N ILE A 53 9.00 -11.09 -2.92
CA ILE A 53 9.39 -10.96 -4.34
C ILE A 53 10.92 -10.88 -4.52
N ASP A 54 11.61 -10.16 -3.63
CA ASP A 54 13.07 -10.00 -3.71
C ASP A 54 13.84 -11.33 -3.63
N PHE A 55 13.26 -12.36 -3.01
CA PHE A 55 13.88 -13.67 -2.97
C PHE A 55 14.03 -14.28 -4.37
N PHE A 56 13.09 -14.02 -5.27
CA PHE A 56 13.12 -14.59 -6.61
C PHE A 56 14.31 -14.08 -7.45
N LYS A 57 14.91 -12.94 -7.09
CA LYS A 57 16.16 -12.44 -7.69
C LYS A 57 17.34 -13.38 -7.47
N THR A 58 17.24 -14.27 -6.48
CA THR A 58 18.30 -15.25 -6.15
C THR A 58 18.12 -16.58 -6.89
N LEU A 59 17.03 -16.75 -7.66
CA LEU A 59 16.71 -17.98 -8.37
C LEU A 59 17.00 -17.82 -9.87
N ASP A 60 17.91 -18.63 -10.40
CA ASP A 60 18.24 -18.62 -11.84
C ASP A 60 17.06 -19.00 -12.75
N ALA A 61 16.04 -19.67 -12.18
CA ALA A 61 14.87 -20.13 -12.92
C ALA A 61 13.78 -19.06 -13.11
N VAL A 62 13.93 -17.87 -12.50
CA VAL A 62 12.96 -16.78 -12.62
C VAL A 62 13.45 -15.76 -13.62
N ASP A 63 12.58 -15.39 -14.55
CA ASP A 63 12.83 -14.34 -15.52
C ASP A 63 13.10 -12.99 -14.81
N PRO A 64 14.30 -12.40 -14.96
CA PRO A 64 14.64 -11.11 -14.36
C PRO A 64 13.73 -9.96 -14.82
N ASP A 65 13.16 -10.05 -16.04
CA ASP A 65 12.27 -9.03 -16.58
C ASP A 65 10.93 -8.99 -15.83
N LEU A 66 10.47 -10.12 -15.29
CA LEU A 66 9.28 -10.17 -14.45
C LEU A 66 9.47 -9.39 -13.14
N ILE A 67 10.62 -9.56 -12.50
CA ILE A 67 10.95 -8.85 -11.26
C ILE A 67 11.14 -7.36 -11.52
N THR A 68 11.86 -7.02 -12.60
CA THR A 68 12.04 -5.63 -13.05
C THR A 68 10.69 -4.97 -13.33
N SER A 69 9.76 -5.68 -13.98
CA SER A 69 8.40 -5.20 -14.23
C SER A 69 7.65 -4.94 -12.92
N ALA A 70 7.74 -5.85 -11.94
CA ALA A 70 7.12 -5.66 -10.63
C ALA A 70 7.67 -4.42 -9.90
N GLU A 71 8.97 -4.18 -9.98
CA GLU A 71 9.63 -3.00 -9.40
C GLU A 71 9.21 -1.70 -10.09
N GLN A 72 9.14 -1.70 -11.42
CA GLN A 72 8.69 -0.54 -12.20
C GLN A 72 7.24 -0.17 -11.88
N VAL A 73 6.35 -1.16 -11.82
CA VAL A 73 4.95 -0.94 -11.44
C VAL A 73 4.86 -0.45 -10.00
N SER A 74 5.60 -1.06 -9.07
CA SER A 74 5.69 -0.63 -7.67
C SER A 74 6.13 0.83 -7.51
N TRP A 75 7.12 1.28 -8.29
CA TRP A 75 7.56 2.66 -8.32
C TRP A 75 6.46 3.61 -8.81
N LEU A 76 5.80 3.24 -9.91
CA LEU A 76 4.69 4.00 -10.47
C LEU A 76 3.54 4.14 -9.46
N VAL A 77 3.13 3.03 -8.84
CA VAL A 77 2.04 2.99 -7.83
C VAL A 77 2.38 3.88 -6.65
N SER A 78 3.61 3.81 -6.15
CA SER A 78 4.08 4.68 -5.07
C SER A 78 4.01 6.16 -5.46
N LYS A 79 4.44 6.50 -6.68
CA LYS A 79 4.38 7.87 -7.19
C LYS A 79 2.93 8.37 -7.28
N LEU A 80 2.04 7.61 -7.92
CA LEU A 80 0.64 7.99 -8.11
C LEU A 80 -0.10 8.11 -6.78
N ALA A 81 0.08 7.15 -5.87
CA ALA A 81 -0.54 7.20 -4.55
C ALA A 81 -0.10 8.44 -3.76
N ARG A 82 1.19 8.78 -3.79
CA ARG A 82 1.72 10.00 -3.18
C ARG A 82 1.06 11.26 -3.76
N GLU A 83 0.98 11.37 -5.08
CA GLU A 83 0.38 12.52 -5.76
C GLU A 83 -1.11 12.67 -5.42
N ILE A 84 -1.86 11.56 -5.44
CA ILE A 84 -3.28 11.52 -5.07
C ILE A 84 -3.48 11.96 -3.61
N VAL A 85 -2.75 11.36 -2.67
CA VAL A 85 -2.87 11.69 -1.24
C VAL A 85 -2.54 13.17 -1.00
N GLN A 86 -1.45 13.67 -1.57
CA GLN A 86 -1.10 15.08 -1.41
C GLN A 86 -2.16 16.00 -2.00
N SER A 87 -2.66 15.71 -3.21
CA SER A 87 -3.68 16.51 -3.87
C SER A 87 -4.99 16.54 -3.08
N LYS A 88 -5.44 15.39 -2.56
CA LYS A 88 -6.71 15.25 -1.84
C LYS A 88 -6.68 15.79 -0.42
N LEU A 89 -5.55 15.70 0.28
CA LEU A 89 -5.47 16.06 1.70
C LEU A 89 -4.97 17.49 1.96
N ARG A 90 -4.16 18.09 1.07
CA ARG A 90 -3.67 19.48 1.22
C ARG A 90 -4.78 20.53 1.43
N PRO A 91 -5.98 20.43 0.84
CA PRO A 91 -7.06 21.38 1.11
C PRO A 91 -7.59 21.35 2.55
N ILE A 92 -7.33 20.28 3.31
CA ILE A 92 -7.96 20.00 4.61
C ILE A 92 -6.98 20.13 5.77
N PHE A 93 -5.72 19.80 5.52
CA PHE A 93 -4.66 19.84 6.53
C PHE A 93 -3.70 20.97 6.23
N SER A 94 -3.21 21.66 7.27
CA SER A 94 -2.23 22.74 7.09
C SER A 94 -0.89 22.21 6.58
N SER A 95 -0.58 20.94 6.85
CA SER A 95 0.54 20.21 6.26
C SER A 95 0.23 18.73 6.14
N VAL A 96 0.74 18.10 5.07
CA VAL A 96 0.66 16.67 4.80
C VAL A 96 2.08 16.19 4.47
N THR A 97 2.73 15.53 5.43
CA THR A 97 4.10 15.03 5.27
C THR A 97 4.08 13.50 5.15
N LEU A 98 4.55 12.98 4.02
CA LEU A 98 4.75 11.55 3.83
C LEU A 98 6.10 11.15 4.44
N GLN A 99 6.09 10.33 5.49
CA GLN A 99 7.28 9.81 6.17
C GLN A 99 7.85 8.60 5.42
N SER A 100 6.98 7.68 5.02
CA SER A 100 7.37 6.48 4.29
C SER A 100 6.26 6.05 3.33
N ILE A 101 6.67 5.36 2.26
CA ILE A 101 5.78 4.69 1.31
C ILE A 101 6.46 3.41 0.83
N GLN A 102 5.73 2.31 0.88
CA GLN A 102 6.22 0.98 0.52
C GLN A 102 5.12 0.18 -0.16
N THR A 103 5.43 -0.48 -1.27
CA THR A 103 4.48 -1.37 -1.95
C THR A 103 4.36 -2.69 -1.19
N LEU A 104 3.14 -3.12 -0.88
CA LEU A 104 2.92 -4.32 -0.07
C LEU A 104 3.38 -5.61 -0.73
N ALA A 105 3.38 -5.66 -2.06
CA ALA A 105 3.81 -6.83 -2.83
C ALA A 105 5.24 -7.30 -2.51
N PHE A 106 6.13 -6.39 -2.11
CA PHE A 106 7.52 -6.70 -1.75
C PHE A 106 7.69 -7.11 -0.28
N SER A 107 6.64 -6.98 0.54
CA SER A 107 6.66 -7.48 1.90
C SER A 107 6.44 -8.99 1.96
N LEU A 108 6.85 -9.62 3.07
CA LEU A 108 6.61 -11.05 3.28
C LEU A 108 5.10 -11.36 3.28
N PRO A 109 4.62 -12.27 2.42
CA PRO A 109 3.22 -12.68 2.39
C PRO A 109 2.81 -13.30 3.73
N LYS A 110 1.63 -12.91 4.23
CA LYS A 110 1.01 -13.56 5.41
C LYS A 110 0.24 -14.84 5.05
N VAL A 111 0.15 -15.15 3.76
CA VAL A 111 -0.55 -16.31 3.21
C VAL A 111 0.20 -17.60 3.60
N ARG A 112 -0.55 -18.67 3.85
CA ARG A 112 0.00 -20.00 4.20
C ARG A 112 -0.37 -21.02 3.12
N PRO A 113 0.57 -21.88 2.67
CA PRO A 113 0.35 -22.78 1.53
C PRO A 113 -0.79 -23.80 1.71
N ASN A 114 -1.08 -24.22 2.94
CA ASN A 114 -2.07 -25.28 3.22
C ASN A 114 -3.54 -24.82 3.17
N LYS A 115 -3.83 -23.63 2.64
CA LYS A 115 -5.21 -23.13 2.48
C LYS A 115 -5.67 -23.36 1.04
N SER A 116 -6.96 -23.68 0.86
CA SER A 116 -7.54 -23.93 -0.46
C SER A 116 -7.49 -22.74 -1.42
N ASP A 117 -7.43 -21.52 -0.87
CA ASP A 117 -7.36 -20.25 -1.60
C ASP A 117 -5.98 -19.59 -1.51
N ALA A 118 -4.94 -20.33 -1.12
CA ALA A 118 -3.60 -19.79 -0.88
C ALA A 118 -3.04 -19.08 -2.12
N VAL A 119 -3.08 -19.71 -3.29
CA VAL A 119 -2.54 -19.13 -4.54
C VAL A 119 -3.31 -17.88 -4.95
N GLU A 120 -4.63 -17.87 -4.79
CA GLU A 120 -5.44 -16.69 -5.10
C GLU A 120 -5.07 -15.51 -4.17
N GLN A 121 -5.00 -15.76 -2.86
CA GLN A 121 -4.58 -14.73 -1.89
C GLN A 121 -3.15 -14.26 -2.16
N LEU A 122 -2.26 -15.18 -2.56
CA LEU A 122 -0.88 -14.86 -2.88
C LEU A 122 -0.76 -14.00 -4.14
N SER A 123 -1.55 -14.29 -5.18
CA SER A 123 -1.60 -13.47 -6.39
C SER A 123 -2.06 -12.04 -6.09
N LYS A 124 -3.04 -11.88 -5.20
CA LYS A 124 -3.49 -10.56 -4.73
C LYS A 124 -2.37 -9.84 -3.97
N HIS A 125 -1.66 -10.55 -3.08
CA HIS A 125 -0.53 -9.98 -2.35
C HIS A 125 0.59 -9.52 -3.28
N TYR A 126 1.02 -10.35 -4.24
CA TYR A 126 2.10 -10.01 -5.17
C TYR A 126 1.70 -9.02 -6.26
N THR A 127 0.41 -8.71 -6.42
CA THR A 127 0.00 -7.66 -7.35
C THR A 127 0.51 -6.31 -6.83
N PRO A 128 1.39 -5.60 -7.56
CA PRO A 128 1.97 -4.35 -7.08
C PRO A 128 1.01 -3.17 -7.30
N ASP A 129 -0.17 -3.20 -6.68
CA ASP A 129 -1.21 -2.14 -6.80
C ASP A 129 -1.52 -1.44 -5.47
N THR A 130 -0.96 -1.95 -4.37
CA THR A 130 -1.27 -1.50 -3.01
C THR A 130 -0.01 -1.01 -2.31
N VAL A 131 -0.11 0.18 -1.70
CA VAL A 131 0.98 0.80 -0.93
C VAL A 131 0.57 1.01 0.53
N LYS A 132 1.53 0.79 1.42
CA LYS A 132 1.49 1.25 2.79
C LYS A 132 2.17 2.60 2.88
N MET A 133 1.50 3.58 3.50
CA MET A 133 1.99 4.95 3.66
C MET A 133 1.91 5.37 5.11
N GLU A 134 2.96 6.03 5.59
CA GLU A 134 2.98 6.72 6.88
C GLU A 134 2.95 8.23 6.65
N LEU A 135 1.96 8.89 7.24
CA LEU A 135 1.64 10.29 7.03
C LEU A 135 1.65 11.02 8.37
N VAL A 136 2.30 12.18 8.42
CA VAL A 136 2.12 13.16 9.50
C VAL A 136 1.24 14.28 8.97
N LEU A 137 0.04 14.39 9.55
CA LEU A 137 -0.94 15.41 9.23
C LEU A 137 -0.87 16.51 10.29
N THR A 138 -0.81 17.76 9.87
CA THR A 138 -0.90 18.92 10.78
C THR A 138 -2.23 19.63 10.58
N MET A 139 -2.89 19.96 11.69
CA MET A 139 -4.16 20.68 11.71
C MET A 139 -4.03 21.96 12.52
N MET A 140 -4.71 23.00 12.08
CA MET A 140 -4.79 24.28 12.78
C MET A 140 -6.13 24.35 13.54
N ARG A 141 -6.08 24.57 14.85
CA ARG A 141 -7.27 24.72 15.72
C ARG A 141 -7.25 26.04 16.48
N ARG A 142 -8.45 26.52 16.82
CA ARG A 142 -8.63 27.72 17.65
C ARG A 142 -8.48 27.33 19.12
N ASP A 143 -7.77 28.15 19.91
CA ASP A 143 -7.36 27.84 21.29
C ASP A 143 -8.51 27.65 22.30
N ARG A 144 -9.77 27.89 21.92
CA ARG A 144 -10.94 27.71 22.79
C ARG A 144 -11.37 26.24 22.96
N GLU A 145 -10.79 25.33 22.18
CA GLU A 145 -11.00 23.88 22.28
C GLU A 145 -9.93 23.30 23.22
N VAL A 146 -10.04 23.60 24.51
CA VAL A 146 -8.99 23.35 25.54
C VAL A 146 -8.90 21.87 25.94
N ASP A 147 -9.96 21.10 25.74
CA ASP A 147 -9.98 19.65 25.93
C ASP A 147 -10.54 19.02 24.66
N ASP A 148 -9.73 18.23 23.95
CA ASP A 148 -10.26 17.11 23.18
C ASP A 148 -9.15 16.30 22.53
N ASP A 149 -9.04 15.04 22.95
CA ASP A 149 -8.45 13.92 22.20
C ASP A 149 -9.14 13.67 20.83
N ARG A 150 -9.84 14.66 20.27
CA ARG A 150 -10.56 14.58 18.99
C ARG A 150 -9.70 14.89 17.77
N ALA A 151 -8.45 15.35 17.94
CA ALA A 151 -7.56 15.61 16.81
C ALA A 151 -7.34 14.35 15.96
N GLU A 152 -7.06 13.22 16.61
CA GLU A 152 -6.88 11.93 15.92
C GLU A 152 -8.19 11.42 15.28
N PRO A 153 -9.33 11.27 15.99
CA PRO A 153 -10.60 10.89 15.40
C PRO A 153 -11.03 11.78 14.22
N TYR A 154 -10.81 13.09 14.32
CA TYR A 154 -11.11 14.01 13.23
C TYR A 154 -10.21 13.76 12.01
N ALA A 155 -8.89 13.67 12.22
CA ALA A 155 -7.95 13.43 11.14
C ALA A 155 -8.25 12.10 10.42
N ARG A 156 -8.55 11.04 11.19
CA ARG A 156 -8.99 9.73 10.69
C ARG A 156 -10.23 9.84 9.81
N LYS A 157 -11.29 10.51 10.31
CA LYS A 157 -12.56 10.70 9.59
C LYS A 157 -12.36 11.49 8.30
N MET A 158 -11.61 12.59 8.35
CA MET A 158 -11.38 13.44 7.19
C MET A 158 -10.54 12.73 6.15
N MET A 159 -9.45 12.06 6.54
CA MET A 159 -8.63 11.32 5.60
C MET A 159 -9.44 10.23 4.88
N PHE A 160 -10.24 9.43 5.61
CA PHE A 160 -11.09 8.42 4.98
C PHE A 160 -12.04 9.05 3.97
N ARG A 161 -12.81 10.07 4.37
CA ARG A 161 -13.80 10.76 3.52
C ARG A 161 -13.20 11.28 2.21
N TRP A 162 -11.97 11.79 2.24
CA TRP A 162 -11.35 12.43 1.08
C TRP A 162 -10.57 11.46 0.19
N LEU A 163 -10.19 10.29 0.70
CA LEU A 163 -9.43 9.29 -0.04
C LEU A 163 -10.29 8.13 -0.55
N GLU A 164 -11.41 7.81 0.11
CA GLU A 164 -12.28 6.66 -0.24
C GLU A 164 -12.67 6.63 -1.71
N SER A 165 -13.03 7.78 -2.31
CA SER A 165 -13.41 7.81 -3.72
C SER A 165 -12.22 7.76 -4.70
N ALA A 166 -11.00 8.01 -4.21
CA ALA A 166 -9.81 8.18 -5.04
C ALA A 166 -9.02 6.87 -5.25
N PHE A 167 -9.23 5.89 -4.37
CA PHE A 167 -8.58 4.59 -4.37
C PHE A 167 -9.63 3.50 -4.54
N GLU A 168 -9.21 2.28 -4.87
CA GLU A 168 -10.09 1.11 -4.85
C GLU A 168 -10.43 0.72 -3.40
N LEU A 169 -9.42 0.75 -2.54
CA LEU A 169 -9.54 0.47 -1.12
C LEU A 169 -8.59 1.38 -0.34
N VAL A 170 -9.06 1.91 0.78
CA VAL A 170 -8.22 2.63 1.76
C VAL A 170 -8.53 2.09 3.14
N THR A 171 -7.51 1.57 3.81
CA THR A 171 -7.62 1.09 5.18
C THR A 171 -6.68 1.87 6.08
N ILE A 172 -7.21 2.36 7.20
CA ILE A 172 -6.40 3.02 8.24
C ILE A 172 -5.93 1.94 9.21
N THR A 173 -4.65 1.59 9.14
CA THR A 173 -4.07 0.51 9.93
C THR A 173 -3.63 0.98 11.32
N SER A 174 -3.26 2.25 11.46
CA SER A 174 -2.90 2.86 12.74
C SER A 174 -3.09 4.38 12.68
N SER A 175 -3.43 4.99 13.82
CA SER A 175 -3.47 6.44 14.01
C SER A 175 -3.04 6.78 15.43
N ARG A 176 -2.37 7.92 15.62
CA ARG A 176 -2.06 8.47 16.95
C ARG A 176 -1.82 9.98 16.88
N ALA A 177 -2.28 10.71 17.88
CA ALA A 177 -1.83 12.08 18.13
C ALA A 177 -0.32 12.11 18.46
N LEU A 178 0.36 13.19 18.07
CA LEU A 178 1.79 13.45 18.32
C LEU A 178 2.01 14.64 19.25
#